data_AF-A0A920VGZ4-F1
#
_entry.id   AF-A0A920VGZ4-F1
#
_cell.length_a   1.000
_cell.length_b   1.000
_cell.length_c   1.000
_cell.angle_alpha   90.00
_cell.angle_beta   90.00
_cell.angle_gamma   90.00
#
_symmetry.space_group_name_H-M   'P 1'
#
loop_
_entity.id
_entity.type
_entity.pdbx_description
1 polymer ?
#
loop_
_entity_poly.entity_id
_entity_poly.type
_entity_poly.pdbx_seq_one_letter_code
_entity_poly.pdbx_strand_id
1 'polypeptide(L)' 'MGEERPSGLGWLPDGDLLVVAMTARQVWRVTAGEISVHADLAEIATWHCNDMVVGAEVRPM' A
#
# COMPACT_ATOMS: atom_id res chain seq x y z
N MET A 1 14.78 9.19 7.96
CA MET A 1 14.02 7.98 7.61
C MET A 1 13.74 7.26 8.92
N GLY A 2 12.57 7.47 9.54
CA GLY A 2 12.33 6.97 10.90
C GLY A 2 10.94 7.22 11.49
N GLU A 3 10.11 8.08 10.89
CA GLU A 3 8.73 8.31 11.38
C GLU A 3 7.74 7.25 10.91
N GLU A 4 7.94 6.71 9.71
CA GLU A 4 6.95 5.87 9.05
C GLU A 4 6.97 4.45 9.64
N ARG A 5 5.79 3.92 9.92
CA ARG A 5 5.62 2.60 10.51
C ARG A 5 5.07 1.70 9.41
N PRO A 6 5.91 1.04 8.60
CA PRO A 6 5.38 0.16 7.57
C PRO A 6 4.54 -0.92 8.25
N SER A 7 3.31 -1.04 7.80
CA SER A 7 2.34 -2.06 8.20
C SER A 7 1.73 -2.64 6.93
N GLY A 8 0.78 -3.58 7.02
CA GLY A 8 0.05 -4.14 5.87
C GLY A 8 0.89 -4.44 4.61
N LEU A 9 1.26 -5.70 4.41
CA LEU A 9 2.02 -6.11 3.22
C LEU A 9 1.12 -6.91 2.28
N GLY A 10 1.29 -6.67 0.98
CA GLY A 10 0.59 -7.43 -0.05
C GLY A 10 1.33 -7.40 -1.37
N TRP A 11 1.06 -8.36 -2.24
CA TRP A 11 1.70 -8.45 -3.55
C TRP A 11 0.67 -8.27 -4.66
N LEU A 12 1.02 -7.48 -5.66
CA LEU A 12 0.29 -7.42 -6.92
C LEU A 12 0.58 -8.68 -7.76
N PRO A 13 -0.30 -9.03 -8.71
CA PRO A 13 -0.11 -10.22 -9.55
C PRO A 13 1.17 -10.22 -10.41
N ASP A 14 1.72 -9.04 -10.69
CA ASP A 14 3.00 -8.86 -11.39
C ASP A 14 4.23 -9.05 -10.49
N GLY A 15 4.02 -9.31 -9.20
CA GLY A 15 5.07 -9.59 -8.21
C GLY A 15 5.51 -8.36 -7.42
N ASP A 16 4.98 -7.17 -7.70
CA ASP A 16 5.37 -5.97 -6.99
C ASP A 16 4.80 -5.93 -5.57
N LEU A 17 5.63 -5.49 -4.62
CA LEU A 17 5.27 -5.39 -3.22
C LEU A 17 4.52 -4.08 -2.98
N LEU A 18 3.41 -4.16 -2.27
CA LEU A 18 2.72 -3.02 -1.68
C LEU A 18 3.00 -2.97 -0.17
N VAL A 19 3.15 -1.76 0.35
CA VAL A 19 3.40 -1.48 1.77
C VAL A 19 2.51 -0.33 2.24
N VAL A 20 1.85 -0.48 3.38
CA VAL A 20 1.12 0.64 4.01
C VAL A 20 2.10 1.55 4.73
N ALA A 21 2.22 2.78 4.24
CA ALA A 21 2.85 3.88 4.96
C ALA A 21 1.78 4.54 5.86
N MET A 22 1.62 3.98 7.07
CA MET A 22 0.61 4.33 8.07
C MET A 22 0.44 5.83 8.29
N THR A 23 1.52 6.56 8.56
CA THR A 23 1.48 7.96 9.01
C THR A 23 1.31 8.91 7.82
N ALA A 24 1.95 8.59 6.70
CA ALA A 24 1.73 9.23 5.42
C ALA A 24 0.30 9.00 4.88
N ARG A 25 -0.40 7.96 5.35
CA ARG A 25 -1.72 7.53 4.85
C ARG A 25 -1.66 7.24 3.35
N GLN A 26 -0.64 6.49 2.97
CA GLN A 26 -0.39 6.09 1.59
C GLN A 26 -0.17 4.58 1.50
N VAL A 27 -0.43 4.02 0.34
CA VAL A 27 0.08 2.71 -0.07
C VAL A 27 1.23 2.95 -1.01
N TRP A 28 2.41 2.44 -0.68
CA TRP A 28 3.57 2.49 -1.54
C TRP A 28 3.70 1.19 -2.32
N ARG A 29 4.23 1.30 -3.53
CA ARG A 29 4.63 0.17 -4.38
C ARG A 29 6.14 0.13 -4.50
N VAL A 30 6.71 -1.04 -4.29
CA VAL A 30 8.13 -1.32 -4.49
C VAL A 30 8.28 -2.14 -5.77
N THR A 31 8.91 -1.55 -6.77
CA THR A 31 9.16 -2.17 -8.08
C THR A 31 10.66 -2.14 -8.33
N ALA A 32 11.28 -3.32 -8.51
CA ALA A 32 12.72 -3.44 -8.75
C ALA A 32 13.62 -2.68 -7.73
N GLY A 33 13.15 -2.54 -6.48
CA GLY A 33 13.86 -1.82 -5.41
C GLY A 33 13.56 -0.31 -5.33
N GLU A 34 12.78 0.24 -6.25
CA GLU A 34 12.33 1.64 -6.24
C GLU A 34 10.95 1.79 -5.59
N ILE A 35 10.76 2.87 -4.82
CA ILE A 35 9.51 3.15 -4.11
C ILE A 35 8.72 4.22 -4.87
N SER A 36 7.43 3.96 -5.11
CA SER A 36 6.47 4.91 -5.68
C SER A 36 5.15 4.91 -4.91
N VAL A 37 4.36 5.97 -5.03
CA VAL A 37 3.01 6.02 -4.42
C VAL A 37 2.04 5.24 -5.31
N HIS A 38 1.45 4.18 -4.77
CA HIS A 38 0.39 3.42 -5.43
C HIS A 38 -0.98 4.08 -5.22
N ALA A 39 -1.25 4.53 -3.99
CA ALA A 39 -2.47 5.22 -3.62
C ALA A 39 -2.21 6.23 -2.51
N ASP A 40 -2.85 7.39 -2.60
CA ASP A 40 -2.85 8.41 -1.56
C ASP A 40 -4.23 8.49 -0.92
N LEU A 41 -4.28 8.30 0.40
CA LEU A 41 -5.50 8.30 1.20
C LEU A 41 -5.55 9.51 2.14
N ALA A 42 -4.59 10.43 2.07
CA ALA A 42 -4.42 11.50 3.06
C ALA A 42 -5.65 12.42 3.18
N GLU A 43 -6.43 12.57 2.12
CA GLU A 43 -7.67 13.37 2.09
C GLU A 43 -8.91 12.59 2.59
N ILE A 44 -8.83 11.26 2.67
CA ILE A 44 -9.97 10.40 3.04
C ILE A 44 -9.80 9.86 4.46
N ALA A 45 -8.60 9.39 4.77
CA ALA A 45 -8.26 8.82 6.07
C ALA A 45 -7.98 9.94 7.07
N THR A 46 -8.82 10.05 8.09
CA THR A 46 -8.66 11.01 9.19
C THR A 46 -7.63 10.57 10.23
N TRP A 47 -7.07 9.36 10.09
CA TRP A 47 -6.06 8.79 10.98
C TRP A 47 -5.15 7.80 10.24
N HIS A 48 -4.20 7.17 10.95
CA HIS A 48 -3.26 6.22 10.38
C HIS A 48 -3.95 5.05 9.68
N CYS A 49 -3.50 4.73 8.47
CA CYS A 49 -3.76 3.43 7.85
C CYS A 49 -2.96 2.37 8.62
N ASN A 50 -3.37 1.10 8.64
CA ASN A 50 -2.67 0.05 9.40
C ASN A 50 -2.62 -1.29 8.69
N ASP A 51 -3.60 -1.60 7.86
CA ASP A 51 -3.61 -2.88 7.16
C ASP A 51 -4.29 -2.72 5.80
N MET A 52 -4.00 -3.66 4.91
CA MET A 52 -4.63 -3.76 3.60
C MET A 52 -4.69 -5.22 3.16
N VAL A 53 -5.65 -5.52 2.31
CA VAL A 53 -5.74 -6.81 1.61
C VAL A 53 -5.72 -6.52 0.12
N VAL A 54 -4.86 -7.22 -0.61
CA VAL A 54 -4.90 -7.20 -2.08
C VAL A 54 -5.98 -8.18 -2.52
N GLY A 55 -7.09 -7.64 -3.03
CA GLY A 55 -8.17 -8.44 -3.59
C GLY A 55 -7.77 -9.05 -4.93
N ALA A 56 -8.29 -10.25 -5.22
CA ALA A 56 -8.31 -10.78 -6.57
C ALA A 56 -9.61 -10.32 -7.25
N GLU A 57 -9.52 -9.60 -8.36
CA GLU A 57 -10.68 -9.39 -9.23
C GLU A 57 -10.95 -10.71 -9.97
N VAL A 58 -11.85 -11.52 -9.43
CA VAL A 58 -12.46 -12.61 -10.18
C VAL A 58 -13.53 -11.99 -11.07
N ARG A 59 -13.29 -11.87 -12.37
CA ARG A 59 -14.39 -11.57 -13.30
C ARG A 59 -15.36 -12.74 -13.28
N PRO A 60 -16.64 -12.55 -12.91
CA PRO A 60 -17.63 -13.60 -13.07
C PRO A 60 -17.79 -13.90 -14.57
N MET A 61 -17.82 -15.20 -14.91
CA MET A 61 -18.19 -15.69 -16.24
C MET A 61 -19.66 -15.42 -16.55
#